data_AF-A0A7C7J2N2-F1
#
_entry.id   AF-A0A7C7J2N2-F1
#
_cell.length_a   1.000
_cell.length_b   1.000
_cell.length_c   1.000
_cell.angle_alpha   90.00
_cell.angle_beta   90.00
_cell.angle_gamma   90.00
#
_symmetry.space_group_name_H-M   'P 1'
#
loop_
_entity.id
_entity.type
_entity.pdbx_description
1 polymer ?
#
loop_
_entity_poly.entity_id
_entity_poly.type
_entity_poly.pdbx_seq_one_letter_code
_entity_poly.pdbx_strand_id
1 'polypeptide(L)'
;MSETVCPHCQSKKFGSAKVPKGVVTVMPCPECSELVVRFRNRAIALNKEVLYNGTKDERKMHLADVIAEFMEEGIFDIEMLQSPQFGRGEAIDNLEEVIEAKDASESKDSVPISDDELQRFIEFDLDKLDNVDYFRKNLE
;
A
#
# COMPACT_ATOMS: atom_id res chain seq x y z
N MET A 1 -24.61 -10.81 -4.49
CA MET A 1 -24.26 -9.39 -4.31
C MET A 1 -23.97 -9.21 -2.83
N SER A 2 -22.78 -8.75 -2.47
CA SER A 2 -22.42 -8.53 -1.08
C SER A 2 -23.05 -7.22 -0.60
N GLU A 3 -24.14 -7.34 0.17
CA GLU A 3 -24.76 -6.19 0.83
C GLU A 3 -23.81 -5.69 1.92
N THR A 4 -23.30 -4.46 1.76
CA THR A 4 -22.57 -3.76 2.82
C THR A 4 -23.57 -2.90 3.58
N VAL A 5 -23.55 -2.96 4.91
CA VAL A 5 -24.49 -2.23 5.77
C VAL A 5 -23.82 -0.96 6.30
N CYS A 6 -24.53 0.16 6.29
CA CYS A 6 -24.02 1.39 6.88
C CYS A 6 -23.89 1.25 8.42
N PRO A 7 -22.72 1.51 9.02
CA PRO A 7 -22.51 1.40 10.47
C PRO A 7 -23.26 2.47 11.28
N HIS A 8 -23.68 3.57 10.64
CA HIS A 8 -24.39 4.65 11.32
C HIS A 8 -25.91 4.44 11.38
N CYS A 9 -26.53 4.07 10.26
CA CYS A 9 -28.00 4.00 10.13
C CYS A 9 -28.53 2.62 9.75
N GLN A 10 -27.65 1.62 9.61
CA GLN A 10 -27.98 0.23 9.29
C GLN A 10 -28.70 0.01 7.95
N SER A 11 -28.66 1.01 7.05
CA SER A 11 -29.23 0.86 5.73
C SER A 11 -28.39 -0.09 4.87
N LYS A 12 -29.07 -0.94 4.10
CA LYS A 12 -28.46 -1.95 3.21
C LYS A 12 -28.18 -1.44 1.79
N LYS A 13 -28.71 -0.26 1.44
CA LYS A 13 -28.58 0.37 0.11
C LYS A 13 -27.28 1.18 0.01
N PHE A 14 -26.19 0.68 0.56
CA PHE A 14 -24.93 1.40 0.66
C PHE A 14 -23.86 0.71 -0.20
N GLY A 15 -23.30 1.44 -1.17
CA GLY A 15 -22.25 0.97 -2.09
C GLY A 15 -22.79 0.37 -3.40
N SER A 16 -23.05 1.21 -4.41
CA SER A 16 -23.45 0.78 -5.76
C SER A 16 -22.35 0.87 -6.81
N ALA A 17 -21.18 1.44 -6.47
CA ALA A 17 -20.06 1.52 -7.40
C ALA A 17 -19.29 0.18 -7.44
N LYS A 18 -19.00 -0.31 -8.66
CA LYS A 18 -17.97 -1.33 -8.89
C LYS A 18 -16.62 -0.75 -8.47
N VAL A 19 -16.31 -0.83 -7.18
CA VAL A 19 -15.00 -0.47 -6.64
C VAL A 19 -14.04 -1.60 -6.97
N PRO A 20 -12.87 -1.32 -7.58
CA PRO A 20 -11.85 -2.33 -7.81
C PRO A 20 -11.46 -3.04 -6.51
N LYS A 21 -11.07 -4.31 -6.62
CA LYS A 21 -10.50 -5.03 -5.47
C LYS A 21 -9.24 -4.29 -5.03
N GLY A 22 -9.11 -4.00 -3.73
CA GLY A 22 -7.92 -3.33 -3.18
C GLY A 22 -8.07 -1.84 -2.96
N VAL A 23 -9.15 -1.24 -3.42
CA VAL A 23 -9.40 0.19 -3.21
C VAL A 23 -10.23 0.40 -1.95
N VAL A 24 -9.71 1.23 -1.04
CA VAL A 24 -10.47 1.77 0.08
C VAL A 24 -11.22 3.01 -0.42
N THR A 25 -12.53 3.06 -0.21
CA THR A 25 -13.36 4.18 -0.66
C THR A 25 -13.91 4.94 0.54
N VAL A 26 -13.73 6.25 0.58
CA VAL A 26 -14.35 7.12 1.59
C VAL A 26 -15.54 7.82 0.93
N MET A 27 -16.74 7.64 1.48
CA MET A 27 -17.96 8.22 0.91
C MET A 27 -19.05 8.46 1.96
N PRO A 28 -19.96 9.41 1.73
CA PRO A 28 -21.13 9.60 2.59
C PRO A 28 -22.20 8.51 2.36
N CYS A 29 -22.91 8.13 3.40
CA CYS A 29 -24.13 7.32 3.31
C CYS A 29 -25.26 8.11 2.64
N PRO A 30 -25.96 7.57 1.63
CA PRO A 30 -27.05 8.30 0.97
C PRO A 30 -28.27 8.50 1.87
N GLU A 31 -28.41 7.71 2.95
CA GLU A 31 -29.57 7.78 3.86
C GLU A 31 -29.33 8.75 5.02
N CYS A 32 -28.20 8.63 5.74
CA CYS A 32 -27.91 9.48 6.90
C CYS A 32 -26.85 10.55 6.64
N SER A 33 -26.27 10.61 5.43
CA SER A 33 -25.18 11.52 5.05
C SER A 33 -23.88 11.37 5.86
N GLU A 34 -23.77 10.39 6.77
CA GLU A 34 -22.56 10.15 7.56
C GLU A 34 -21.41 9.54 6.76
N LEU A 35 -20.17 9.87 7.13
CA LEU A 35 -18.98 9.39 6.43
C LEU A 35 -18.68 7.95 6.81
N VAL A 36 -18.31 7.18 5.80
CA VAL A 36 -18.01 5.75 5.93
C VAL A 36 -16.80 5.40 5.07
N VAL A 37 -15.88 4.61 5.62
CA VAL A 37 -14.84 3.93 4.86
C VAL A 37 -15.36 2.57 4.43
N ARG A 38 -15.32 2.28 3.12
CA ARG A 38 -15.66 0.98 2.56
C ARG A 38 -14.42 0.29 2.02
N PHE A 39 -14.25 -0.97 2.40
CA PHE A 39 -13.27 -1.88 1.80
C PHE A 39 -13.91 -3.24 1.59
N ARG A 40 -13.87 -3.74 0.34
CA ARG A 40 -14.56 -4.98 -0.08
C ARG A 40 -16.06 -4.97 0.29
N ASN A 41 -16.44 -5.78 1.29
CA ASN A 41 -17.83 -5.97 1.75
C ASN A 41 -18.06 -5.39 3.15
N ARG A 42 -17.13 -4.58 3.64
CA ARG A 42 -17.21 -3.93 4.95
C ARG A 42 -17.26 -2.43 4.84
N ALA A 43 -17.90 -1.85 5.85
CA ALA A 43 -18.05 -0.43 6.03
C ALA A 43 -17.74 -0.10 7.51
N ILE A 44 -16.87 0.87 7.73
CA ILE A 44 -16.49 1.38 9.05
C ILE A 44 -16.87 2.86 9.13
N ALA A 45 -17.40 3.27 10.28
CA ALA A 45 -17.83 4.62 10.52
C ALA A 45 -16.62 5.57 10.60
N LEU A 46 -16.66 6.68 9.85
CA LEU A 46 -15.76 7.80 10.10
C LEU A 46 -16.48 8.83 10.95
N ASN A 47 -15.81 9.28 12.00
CA ASN A 47 -16.29 10.38 12.82
C ASN A 47 -15.90 11.72 12.16
N LYS A 48 -16.87 12.38 11.53
CA LYS A 48 -16.69 13.69 10.90
C LYS A 48 -16.13 14.73 11.87
N GLU A 49 -16.61 14.75 13.11
CA GLU A 49 -16.18 15.74 14.10
C GLU A 49 -14.69 15.63 14.36
N VAL A 50 -14.17 14.40 14.49
CA VAL A 50 -12.73 14.18 14.67
C VAL A 50 -11.95 14.58 13.42
N LEU A 51 -12.45 14.25 12.23
CA LEU A 51 -11.78 14.59 10.96
C LEU A 51 -11.70 16.10 10.70
N TYR A 52 -12.77 16.84 10.97
CA TYR A 52 -12.85 18.28 10.69
C TYR A 52 -12.31 19.13 11.84
N ASN A 53 -12.72 18.81 13.07
CA ASN A 53 -12.49 19.64 14.26
C ASN A 53 -11.44 19.08 15.22
N GLY A 54 -11.06 17.81 15.10
CA GLY A 54 -10.02 17.21 15.94
C GLY A 54 -8.63 17.80 15.68
N THR A 55 -7.74 17.63 16.64
CA THR A 55 -6.30 17.92 16.51
C THR A 55 -5.62 16.98 15.53
N LYS A 56 -4.39 17.30 15.13
CA LYS A 56 -3.61 16.46 14.21
C LYS A 56 -3.44 15.04 14.75
N ASP A 57 -3.21 14.89 16.05
CA ASP A 57 -2.97 13.58 16.66
C ASP A 57 -4.27 12.80 16.85
N GLU A 58 -5.38 13.45 17.20
CA GLU A 58 -6.70 12.80 17.22
C GLU A 58 -7.11 12.27 15.84
N ARG A 59 -6.86 13.05 14.77
CA ARG A 59 -7.14 12.60 13.39
C ARG A 59 -6.30 11.39 13.00
N LYS A 60 -5.00 11.40 13.33
CA LYS A 60 -4.11 10.26 13.06
C LYS A 60 -4.58 9.01 13.80
N MET A 61 -4.88 9.14 15.09
CA MET A 61 -5.33 8.04 15.92
C MET A 61 -6.65 7.46 15.38
N HIS A 62 -7.63 8.33 15.07
CA HIS A 62 -8.91 7.91 14.50
C HIS A 62 -8.75 7.16 13.17
N LEU A 63 -7.87 7.63 12.28
CA LEU A 63 -7.59 6.92 11.02
C LEU A 63 -6.86 5.60 11.25
N ALA A 64 -5.92 5.56 12.20
CA ALA A 64 -5.20 4.35 12.56
C ALA A 64 -6.14 3.28 13.11
N ASP A 65 -7.07 3.64 14.00
CA ASP A 65 -8.08 2.75 14.56
C ASP A 65 -8.97 2.15 13.46
N VAL A 66 -9.44 2.99 12.54
CA VAL A 66 -10.25 2.55 11.38
C VAL A 66 -9.48 1.60 10.48
N ILE A 67 -8.19 1.84 10.23
CA ILE A 67 -7.35 0.95 9.42
C ILE A 67 -7.07 -0.36 10.16
N ALA A 68 -6.81 -0.30 11.47
CA ALA A 68 -6.54 -1.47 12.30
C ALA A 68 -7.70 -2.46 12.28
N GLU A 69 -8.95 -1.99 12.33
CA GLU A 69 -10.15 -2.82 12.18
C GLU A 69 -10.19 -3.62 10.86
N PHE A 70 -9.59 -3.10 9.79
CA PHE A 70 -9.45 -3.84 8.53
C PHE A 70 -8.26 -4.82 8.52
N MET A 71 -7.23 -4.58 9.35
CA MET A 71 -6.03 -5.43 9.44
C MET A 71 -6.27 -6.68 10.30
N GLU A 72 -7.01 -6.57 11.40
CA GLU A 72 -7.25 -7.67 12.35
C GLU A 72 -7.93 -8.89 11.72
N GLU A 73 -8.59 -8.71 10.59
CA GLU A 73 -9.31 -9.78 9.88
C GLU A 73 -8.55 -10.36 8.69
N GLY A 74 -7.27 -10.01 8.53
CA GLY A 74 -6.45 -10.48 7.41
C GLY A 74 -6.93 -9.95 6.05
N ILE A 75 -7.67 -8.83 6.02
CA ILE A 75 -8.25 -8.30 4.77
C ILE A 75 -7.17 -7.67 3.89
N PHE A 76 -6.09 -7.16 4.51
CA PHE A 76 -4.86 -6.80 3.82
C PHE A 76 -3.92 -8.01 3.78
N ASP A 77 -4.15 -8.94 2.86
CA ASP A 77 -3.12 -9.92 2.52
C ASP A 77 -1.85 -9.16 2.10
N ILE A 78 -0.71 -9.53 2.68
CA ILE A 78 0.59 -8.91 2.41
C ILE A 78 0.93 -8.95 0.91
N GLU A 79 0.45 -9.96 0.18
CA GLU A 79 0.53 -10.04 -1.29
C GLU A 79 -0.14 -8.86 -2.01
N MET A 80 -1.18 -8.26 -1.42
CA MET A 80 -1.86 -7.09 -1.98
C MET A 80 -1.02 -5.81 -1.83
N LEU A 81 -0.30 -5.69 -0.70
CA LEU A 81 0.66 -4.61 -0.45
C LEU A 81 1.91 -4.73 -1.32
N GLN A 82 2.24 -5.95 -1.76
CA GLN A 82 3.35 -6.23 -2.67
C GLN A 82 2.97 -6.09 -4.16
N SER A 83 1.69 -5.79 -4.47
CA SER A 83 1.31 -5.55 -5.86
C SER A 83 1.98 -4.25 -6.37
N PRO A 84 2.56 -4.25 -7.58
CA PRO A 84 3.26 -3.09 -8.13
C PRO A 84 2.36 -1.86 -8.35
N GLN A 85 1.04 -1.98 -8.12
CA GLN A 85 0.08 -0.88 -8.19
C GLN A 85 0.12 0.06 -6.97
N PHE A 86 0.65 -0.38 -5.82
CA PHE A 86 0.75 0.45 -4.60
C PHE A 86 2.15 1.02 -4.34
N GLY A 87 3.14 0.70 -5.18
CA GLY A 87 4.55 1.11 -5.02
C GLY A 87 4.94 2.46 -5.62
N ARG A 88 4.01 3.24 -6.19
CA ARG A 88 4.28 4.59 -6.72
C ARG A 88 3.32 5.62 -6.12
N GLY A 89 3.49 5.88 -4.83
CA GLY A 89 3.04 7.13 -4.22
C GLY A 89 4.16 8.16 -4.35
N GLU A 90 3.91 9.19 -5.14
CA GLU A 90 4.81 10.31 -5.40
C GLU A 90 5.22 11.02 -4.09
N ALA A 91 6.47 10.83 -3.68
CA ALA A 91 7.21 11.94 -3.08
C ALA A 91 7.69 12.81 -4.23
N ILE A 92 6.95 13.90 -4.49
CA ILE A 92 7.43 14.99 -5.33
C ILE A 92 8.58 15.64 -4.56
N ASP A 93 9.81 15.36 -4.94
CA ASP A 93 10.86 16.38 -4.99
C ASP A 93 12.05 15.90 -5.83
N ASN A 94 12.35 16.68 -6.87
CA ASN A 94 13.49 16.60 -7.79
C ASN A 94 13.42 15.54 -8.91
N LEU A 95 12.85 16.02 -10.02
CA LEU A 95 13.02 15.53 -11.38
C LEU A 95 14.47 15.76 -11.83
N GLU A 96 15.33 14.73 -11.76
CA GLU A 96 16.54 14.65 -12.60
C GLU A 96 16.96 13.18 -12.78
N GLU A 97 17.06 12.80 -14.06
CA GLU A 97 17.53 11.51 -14.62
C GLU A 97 16.68 10.25 -14.36
N VAL A 98 15.68 10.07 -15.22
CA VAL A 98 15.14 8.75 -15.56
C VAL A 98 16.24 7.96 -16.28
N ILE A 99 16.97 7.14 -15.53
CA ILE A 99 17.71 6.03 -16.13
C ILE A 99 16.66 5.02 -16.60
N GLU A 100 16.49 4.91 -17.91
CA GLU A 100 15.76 3.83 -18.56
C GLU A 100 16.41 2.49 -18.18
N ALA A 101 15.98 1.90 -17.08
CA ALA A 101 16.20 0.50 -16.82
C ALA A 101 15.34 -0.28 -17.81
N LYS A 102 15.95 -0.65 -18.94
CA LYS A 102 15.44 -1.68 -19.84
C LYS A 102 14.98 -2.87 -19.00
N ASP A 103 13.74 -3.28 -19.26
CA ASP A 103 13.17 -4.58 -18.90
C ASP A 103 14.21 -5.69 -19.06
N ALA A 104 14.81 -6.13 -17.94
CA ALA A 104 15.31 -7.49 -17.82
C ALA A 104 14.15 -8.35 -17.34
N SER A 105 13.22 -8.61 -18.25
CA SER A 105 12.16 -9.59 -18.09
C SER A 105 12.76 -11.00 -18.08
N GLU A 106 13.26 -11.43 -16.93
CA GLU A 106 13.32 -12.85 -16.58
C GLU A 106 13.04 -12.94 -15.08
N SER A 107 11.79 -13.20 -14.72
CA SER A 107 11.48 -13.83 -13.43
C SER A 107 12.08 -15.23 -13.44
N LYS A 108 13.40 -15.32 -13.29
CA LYS A 108 14.06 -16.53 -12.83
C LYS A 108 13.50 -16.76 -11.45
N ASP A 109 12.96 -17.96 -11.23
CA ASP A 109 12.58 -18.46 -9.92
C ASP A 109 13.54 -17.90 -8.87
N SER A 110 13.03 -17.30 -7.79
CA SER A 110 13.84 -16.71 -6.74
C SER A 110 14.65 -17.81 -6.06
N VAL A 111 15.78 -18.18 -6.67
CA VAL A 111 16.74 -19.11 -6.12
C VAL A 111 17.26 -18.45 -4.85
N PRO A 112 17.21 -19.13 -3.69
CA PRO A 112 17.80 -18.59 -2.48
C PRO A 112 19.29 -18.33 -2.72
N ILE A 113 19.79 -17.21 -2.19
CA ILE A 113 21.21 -16.86 -2.24
C ILE A 113 22.00 -18.04 -1.68
N SER A 114 22.94 -18.56 -2.48
CA SER A 114 23.79 -19.68 -2.07
C SER A 114 24.89 -19.23 -1.11
N ASP A 115 25.40 -20.17 -0.30
CA ASP A 115 26.49 -19.90 0.64
C ASP A 115 27.77 -19.42 -0.10
N ASP A 116 28.02 -19.93 -1.30
CA ASP A 116 29.16 -19.53 -2.13
C ASP A 116 29.03 -18.08 -2.64
N GLU A 117 27.81 -17.67 -3.03
CA GLU A 117 27.51 -16.29 -3.42
C GLU A 117 27.67 -15.34 -2.23
N LEU A 118 27.17 -15.75 -1.06
CA LEU A 118 27.31 -14.97 0.16
C LEU A 118 28.78 -14.80 0.55
N GLN A 119 29.57 -15.87 0.49
CA GLN A 119 30.99 -15.83 0.83
C GLN A 119 31.76 -14.92 -0.13
N ARG A 120 31.50 -15.04 -1.43
CA ARG A 120 32.10 -14.17 -2.44
C ARG A 120 31.75 -12.70 -2.19
N PHE A 121 30.50 -12.42 -1.84
CA PHE A 121 30.06 -11.06 -1.56
C PHE A 121 30.83 -10.47 -0.37
N ILE A 122 30.96 -11.21 0.74
CA ILE A 122 31.66 -10.76 1.94
C ILE A 122 33.15 -10.52 1.66
N GLU A 123 33.80 -11.42 0.94
CA GLU A 123 35.25 -11.37 0.74
C GLU A 123 35.69 -10.39 -0.34
N PHE A 124 34.87 -10.16 -1.38
CA PHE A 124 35.32 -9.46 -2.59
C PHE A 124 34.42 -8.33 -3.07
N ASP A 125 33.11 -8.39 -2.86
CA ASP A 125 32.20 -7.36 -3.39
C ASP A 125 31.90 -6.28 -2.35
N LEU A 126 31.94 -6.63 -1.07
CA LEU A 126 31.63 -5.74 0.05
C LEU A 126 32.58 -4.54 0.11
N ASP A 127 33.87 -4.72 -0.19
CA ASP A 127 34.85 -3.63 -0.21
C ASP A 127 34.79 -2.77 -1.49
N LYS A 128 34.05 -3.22 -2.51
CA LYS A 128 33.85 -2.51 -3.78
C LYS A 128 32.55 -1.71 -3.83
N LEU A 129 31.71 -1.77 -2.79
CA LEU A 129 30.43 -1.06 -2.76
C LEU A 129 30.58 0.46 -3.00
N ASP A 130 31.67 1.06 -2.52
CA ASP A 130 31.95 2.50 -2.73
C ASP A 130 32.72 2.79 -4.03
N ASN A 131 33.13 1.77 -4.78
CA ASN A 131 33.89 1.93 -6.00
C ASN A 131 32.98 1.96 -7.23
N VAL A 132 32.59 3.17 -7.65
CA VAL A 132 31.73 3.40 -8.82
C VAL A 132 32.29 2.78 -10.10
N ASP A 133 33.61 2.77 -10.27
CA ASP A 133 34.25 2.22 -11.47
C ASP A 133 34.17 0.69 -11.54
N TYR A 134 34.10 0.00 -10.39
CA TYR A 134 33.89 -1.44 -10.32
C TYR A 134 32.54 -1.85 -10.92
N PHE A 135 31.47 -1.11 -10.60
CA PHE A 135 30.13 -1.38 -11.12
C PHE A 135 30.02 -1.06 -12.62
N ARG A 136 30.61 0.06 -13.07
CA ARG A 136 30.60 0.42 -14.50
C ARG A 136 31.19 -0.66 -15.41
N LYS A 137 32.22 -1.36 -14.95
CA LYS A 137 32.90 -2.40 -15.75
C LYS A 137 32.15 -3.73 -15.82
N ASN A 138 31.28 -4.01 -14.86
CA ASN A 138 30.57 -5.30 -14.73
C ASN A 138 29.09 -5.24 -15.16
N LEU A 139 28.63 -4.10 -15.70
CA LEU A 139 27.24 -3.84 -16.12
C LEU A 139 27.05 -3.70 -17.65
N GLU A 140 28.10 -3.92 -18.46
CA GLU A 140 28.03 -4.07 -19.94
C GLU A 140 27.96 -5.55 -20.35
#